data_AF-A0A2N2F157-F1
#
_entry.id   AF-A0A2N2F157-F1
#
_cell.length_a   1.000
_cell.length_b   1.000
_cell.length_c   1.000
_cell.angle_alpha   90.00
_cell.angle_beta   90.00
_cell.angle_gamma   90.00
#
_symmetry.space_group_name_H-M   'P 1'
#
loop_
_entity.id
_entity.type
_entity.pdbx_description
1 polymer ?
#
loop_
_entity_poly.entity_id
_entity_poly.type
_entity_poly.pdbx_seq_one_letter_code
_entity_poly.pdbx_strand_id
1 'polypeptide(L)'
;MKVPEYITKEEVRRVCRELGIRDWSILKEPVIPAKEAEAVLRALDVPSMNVDLSVFKSGLEVELEHGTRYPEANVTNNHPIITGRIVVAHLKESMDYYLRLAVAEAEGDLLSAILSGDGKRAARKLRALAEARAEVARAEQTQLENITKPEN
;
A
#
# COMPACT_ATOMS: atom_id res chain seq x y z
N MET A 1 -12.99 17.69 18.29
CA MET A 1 -13.28 18.63 17.19
C MET A 1 -14.06 17.87 16.13
N LYS A 2 -15.13 18.42 15.53
CA LYS A 2 -15.77 17.80 14.35
C LYS A 2 -14.94 18.19 13.13
N VAL A 3 -14.25 17.23 12.52
CA VAL A 3 -13.49 17.44 11.29
C VAL A 3 -14.48 17.35 10.11
N PRO A 4 -14.50 18.32 9.18
CA PRO A 4 -15.38 18.24 8.02
C PRO A 4 -14.93 17.12 7.07
N GLU A 5 -15.87 16.60 6.28
CA GLU A 5 -15.55 15.72 5.17
C GLU A 5 -14.92 16.54 4.03
N TYR A 6 -13.62 16.34 3.78
CA TYR A 6 -12.89 17.11 2.76
C TYR A 6 -13.04 16.51 1.35
N ILE A 7 -13.27 15.20 1.26
CA ILE A 7 -13.45 14.48 0.00
C ILE A 7 -14.74 13.69 0.10
N THR A 8 -15.75 14.02 -0.69
CA THR A 8 -17.06 13.35 -0.65
C THR A 8 -17.05 12.05 -1.44
N LYS A 9 -17.98 11.13 -1.13
CA LYS A 9 -18.14 9.89 -1.93
C LYS A 9 -18.57 10.19 -3.36
N GLU A 10 -19.32 11.26 -3.57
CA GLU A 10 -19.73 11.74 -4.89
C GLU A 10 -18.51 12.13 -5.74
N GLU A 11 -17.52 12.76 -5.12
CA GLU A 11 -16.25 13.11 -5.78
C GLU A 11 -15.45 11.86 -6.13
N VAL A 12 -15.32 10.91 -5.20
CA VAL A 12 -14.66 9.62 -5.46
C VAL A 12 -15.32 8.90 -6.64
N ARG A 13 -16.65 8.83 -6.66
CA ARG A 13 -17.40 8.25 -7.78
C ARG A 13 -17.14 8.96 -9.11
N ARG A 14 -17.06 10.29 -9.11
CA ARG A 14 -16.76 11.08 -10.31
C ARG A 14 -15.39 10.72 -10.87
N VAL A 15 -14.37 10.72 -10.02
CA VAL A 15 -12.99 10.43 -10.44
C VAL A 15 -12.84 8.97 -10.86
N CYS A 16 -13.44 8.01 -10.15
CA CYS A 16 -13.44 6.61 -10.58
C CYS A 16 -14.04 6.44 -12.00
N ARG A 17 -15.12 7.17 -12.32
CA ARG A 17 -15.70 7.16 -13.68
C ARG A 17 -14.77 7.77 -14.72
N GLU A 18 -14.12 8.89 -14.41
CA GLU A 18 -13.15 9.54 -15.30
C GLU A 18 -11.93 8.66 -15.59
N LEU A 19 -11.49 7.88 -14.60
CA LEU A 19 -10.41 6.90 -14.75
C LEU A 19 -10.84 5.58 -15.40
N GLY A 20 -12.15 5.34 -15.57
CA GLY A 20 -12.67 4.08 -16.09
C GLY A 20 -12.48 2.88 -15.15
N ILE A 21 -12.46 3.10 -13.83
CA ILE A 21 -12.26 2.07 -12.80
C ILE A 21 -13.53 1.84 -11.97
N ARG A 22 -13.57 0.77 -11.16
CA ARG A 22 -14.68 0.53 -10.22
C ARG A 22 -14.83 1.68 -9.23
N ASP A 23 -16.04 1.83 -8.68
CA ASP A 23 -16.32 2.81 -7.63
C ASP A 23 -15.60 2.43 -6.33
N TRP A 24 -14.52 3.17 -6.01
CA TRP A 24 -13.71 2.93 -4.82
C TRP A 24 -14.40 3.39 -3.52
N SER A 25 -15.46 4.21 -3.59
CA SER A 25 -16.21 4.68 -2.42
C SER A 25 -17.03 3.59 -1.73
N ILE A 26 -17.18 2.44 -2.39
CA ILE A 26 -17.96 1.28 -1.93
C ILE A 26 -17.15 -0.02 -1.93
N LEU A 27 -15.82 0.05 -2.06
CA LEU A 27 -14.96 -1.13 -1.93
C LEU A 27 -15.14 -1.75 -0.54
N LYS A 28 -15.23 -3.09 -0.53
CA LYS A 28 -15.28 -3.89 0.70
C LYS A 28 -13.93 -4.49 1.05
N GLU A 29 -13.16 -4.81 0.03
CA GLU A 29 -11.83 -5.38 0.14
C GLU A 29 -10.85 -4.44 -0.55
N PRO A 30 -9.61 -4.33 -0.05
CA PRO A 30 -8.59 -3.46 -0.62
C PRO A 30 -8.08 -3.92 -1.99
N VAL A 31 -8.48 -5.10 -2.46
CA VAL A 31 -7.93 -5.74 -3.66
C VAL A 31 -8.42 -5.07 -4.95
N ILE A 32 -7.46 -4.68 -5.80
CA ILE A 32 -7.73 -4.02 -7.07
C ILE A 32 -7.09 -4.75 -8.27
N PRO A 33 -7.74 -4.79 -9.44
CA PRO A 33 -7.13 -5.24 -10.68
C PRO A 33 -5.91 -4.39 -11.06
N ALA A 34 -4.90 -5.01 -11.68
CA ALA A 34 -3.72 -4.30 -12.20
C ALA A 34 -4.08 -3.14 -13.13
N LYS A 35 -5.13 -3.30 -13.96
CA LYS A 35 -5.65 -2.23 -14.83
C LYS A 35 -6.12 -0.98 -14.08
N GLU A 36 -6.61 -1.11 -12.85
CA GLU A 36 -7.04 0.03 -12.04
C GLU A 36 -5.83 0.75 -11.47
N ALA A 37 -4.86 0.01 -10.92
CA ALA A 37 -3.59 0.58 -10.48
C ALA A 37 -2.86 1.31 -11.62
N GLU A 38 -2.87 0.74 -12.82
CA GLU A 38 -2.24 1.34 -14.00
C GLU A 38 -2.96 2.63 -14.43
N ALA A 39 -4.31 2.64 -14.41
CA ALA A 39 -5.08 3.85 -14.68
C ALA A 39 -4.78 4.98 -13.68
N VAL A 40 -4.68 4.65 -12.38
CA VAL A 40 -4.30 5.61 -11.35
C VAL A 40 -2.87 6.11 -11.56
N LEU A 41 -1.91 5.21 -11.81
CA LEU A 41 -0.51 5.57 -12.00
C LEU A 41 -0.32 6.51 -13.20
N ARG A 42 -0.97 6.20 -14.34
CA ARG A 42 -0.95 7.07 -15.53
C ARG A 42 -1.54 8.45 -15.24
N ALA A 43 -2.61 8.53 -14.45
CA ALA A 43 -3.24 9.80 -14.12
C ALA A 43 -2.45 10.65 -13.11
N LEU A 44 -1.52 10.05 -12.35
CA LEU A 44 -0.66 10.78 -11.43
C LEU A 44 0.47 11.54 -12.12
N ASP A 45 0.85 11.13 -13.33
CA ASP A 45 1.95 11.67 -14.13
C ASP A 45 3.20 11.91 -13.27
N VAL A 46 3.93 10.83 -12.95
CA VAL A 46 5.14 10.82 -12.11
C VAL A 46 6.39 10.53 -12.94
N PRO A 47 6.86 11.47 -13.81
CA PRO A 47 7.83 11.16 -14.86
C PRO A 47 9.24 10.93 -14.32
N SER A 48 9.53 11.46 -13.12
CA SER A 48 10.85 11.38 -12.48
C SER A 48 11.07 10.09 -11.70
N MET A 49 10.09 9.18 -11.65
CA MET A 49 10.19 7.93 -10.90
C MET A 49 9.90 6.74 -11.81
N ASN A 50 10.84 5.80 -11.89
CA ASN A 50 10.60 4.51 -12.51
C ASN A 50 9.85 3.60 -11.52
N VAL A 51 8.56 3.88 -11.32
CA VAL A 51 7.73 3.12 -10.40
C VAL A 51 7.26 1.84 -11.06
N ASP A 52 7.68 0.70 -10.52
CA ASP A 52 7.15 -0.61 -10.91
C ASP A 52 5.65 -0.70 -10.58
N LEU A 53 4.84 -1.13 -11.56
CA LEU A 53 3.39 -1.19 -11.42
C LEU A 53 2.94 -2.14 -10.30
N SER A 54 3.67 -3.25 -10.07
CA SER A 54 3.34 -4.22 -9.03
C SER A 54 3.59 -3.64 -7.64
N VAL A 55 4.68 -2.87 -7.47
CA VAL A 55 4.98 -2.14 -6.24
C VAL A 55 3.93 -1.07 -5.98
N PHE A 56 3.58 -0.28 -6.99
CA PHE A 56 2.52 0.74 -6.88
C PHE A 56 1.17 0.15 -6.52
N LYS A 57 0.78 -0.95 -7.20
CA LYS A 57 -0.45 -1.68 -6.90
C LYS A 57 -0.46 -2.17 -5.45
N SER A 58 0.63 -2.80 -5.00
CA SER A 58 0.74 -3.30 -3.62
C SER A 58 0.54 -2.16 -2.61
N GLY A 59 1.20 -1.01 -2.85
CA GLY A 59 1.00 0.18 -2.04
C GLY A 59 -0.45 0.67 -2.02
N LEU A 60 -1.12 0.72 -3.17
CA LEU A 60 -2.54 1.09 -3.24
C LEU A 60 -3.42 0.17 -2.39
N GLU A 61 -3.18 -1.15 -2.42
CA GLU A 61 -3.96 -2.11 -1.64
C GLU A 61 -3.73 -1.91 -0.13
N VAL A 62 -2.49 -1.61 0.30
CA VAL A 62 -2.21 -1.28 1.71
C VAL A 62 -2.96 -0.01 2.14
N GLU A 63 -2.87 1.08 1.37
CA GLU A 63 -3.57 2.32 1.71
C GLU A 63 -5.11 2.16 1.71
N LEU A 64 -5.64 1.33 0.81
CA LEU A 64 -7.07 1.01 0.75
C LEU A 64 -7.52 0.14 1.92
N GLU A 65 -6.67 -0.71 2.49
CA GLU A 65 -7.01 -1.52 3.66
C GLU A 65 -7.42 -0.60 4.82
N HIS A 66 -6.65 0.46 5.06
CA HIS A 66 -6.96 1.40 6.13
C HIS A 66 -8.33 2.05 5.94
N GLY A 67 -8.64 2.46 4.71
CA GLY A 67 -9.93 3.09 4.40
C GLY A 67 -11.13 2.14 4.45
N THR A 68 -10.93 0.85 4.17
CA THR A 68 -11.98 -0.18 4.19
C THR A 68 -12.19 -0.81 5.57
N ARG A 69 -11.13 -0.89 6.38
CA ARG A 69 -11.12 -1.55 7.68
C ARG A 69 -11.31 -0.60 8.87
N TYR A 70 -10.85 0.63 8.76
CA TYR A 70 -10.91 1.63 9.82
C TYR A 70 -11.63 2.90 9.32
N PRO A 71 -12.98 2.89 9.25
CA PRO A 71 -13.76 4.02 8.74
C PRO A 71 -13.47 5.36 9.44
N GLU A 72 -13.10 5.32 10.72
CA GLU A 72 -12.71 6.48 11.52
C GLU A 72 -11.38 7.11 11.12
N ALA A 73 -10.51 6.35 10.44
CA ALA A 73 -9.23 6.79 9.89
C ALA A 73 -9.30 7.04 8.38
N ASN A 74 -10.43 6.78 7.73
CA ASN A 74 -10.61 7.00 6.30
C ASN A 74 -10.87 8.49 5.99
N VAL A 75 -9.78 9.22 5.73
CA VAL A 75 -9.85 10.65 5.42
C VAL A 75 -10.02 10.96 3.92
N THR A 76 -9.88 9.96 3.05
CA THR A 76 -9.91 10.14 1.58
C THR A 76 -11.17 9.59 0.94
N ASN A 77 -12.01 8.86 1.68
CA ASN A 77 -13.09 8.03 1.13
C ASN A 77 -12.61 7.07 0.02
N ASN A 78 -11.34 6.65 0.08
CA ASN A 78 -10.65 5.84 -0.94
C ASN A 78 -10.50 6.55 -2.29
N HIS A 79 -10.32 7.89 -2.30
CA HIS A 79 -10.15 8.64 -3.54
C HIS A 79 -8.91 8.18 -4.32
N PRO A 80 -9.05 7.65 -5.56
CA PRO A 80 -7.97 6.93 -6.25
C PRO A 80 -6.70 7.76 -6.45
N ILE A 81 -6.82 9.02 -6.87
CA ILE A 81 -5.66 9.90 -7.08
C ILE A 81 -4.99 10.30 -5.76
N ILE A 82 -5.74 10.56 -4.70
CA ILE A 82 -5.16 10.97 -3.41
C ILE A 82 -4.47 9.77 -2.76
N THR A 83 -5.13 8.60 -2.75
CA THR A 83 -4.53 7.33 -2.31
C THR A 83 -3.25 7.05 -3.09
N GLY A 84 -3.26 7.18 -4.42
CA GLY A 84 -2.06 6.99 -5.24
C GLY A 84 -0.95 8.02 -4.97
N ARG A 85 -1.28 9.27 -4.61
CA ARG A 85 -0.27 10.26 -4.18
C ARG A 85 0.40 9.89 -2.86
N ILE A 86 -0.35 9.30 -1.92
CA ILE A 86 0.20 8.78 -0.67
C ILE A 86 1.21 7.67 -0.98
N VAL A 87 0.85 6.73 -1.85
CA VAL A 87 1.76 5.67 -2.32
C VAL A 87 3.03 6.27 -2.94
N VAL A 88 2.90 7.24 -3.83
CA VAL A 88 4.06 7.90 -4.45
C VAL A 88 4.92 8.60 -3.41
N ALA A 89 4.33 9.25 -2.40
CA ALA A 89 5.10 9.91 -1.35
C ALA A 89 5.99 8.90 -0.59
N HIS A 90 5.43 7.76 -0.20
CA HIS A 90 6.19 6.68 0.44
C HIS A 90 7.30 6.11 -0.45
N LEU A 91 7.00 5.88 -1.74
CA LEU A 91 7.99 5.37 -2.69
C LEU A 91 9.12 6.36 -2.99
N LYS A 92 8.91 7.67 -2.75
CA LYS A 92 9.98 8.67 -2.82
C LYS A 92 10.95 8.60 -1.64
N GLU A 93 10.51 8.10 -0.49
CA GLU A 93 11.37 7.88 0.67
C GLU A 93 12.21 6.63 0.48
N SER A 94 11.57 5.52 0.07
CA SER A 94 12.27 4.33 -0.38
C SER A 94 11.40 3.46 -1.29
N MET A 95 12.01 2.87 -2.32
CA MET A 95 11.29 1.98 -3.25
C MET A 95 10.81 0.67 -2.59
N ASP A 96 11.38 0.31 -1.44
CA ASP A 96 11.02 -0.87 -0.65
C ASP A 96 10.10 -0.54 0.54
N TYR A 97 9.54 0.69 0.60
CA TYR A 97 8.78 1.19 1.74
C TYR A 97 7.71 0.21 2.24
N TYR A 98 6.86 -0.28 1.33
CA TYR A 98 5.77 -1.19 1.68
C TYR A 98 6.24 -2.58 2.14
N LEU A 99 7.44 -3.02 1.74
CA LEU A 99 8.06 -4.23 2.27
C LEU A 99 8.50 -4.03 3.73
N ARG A 100 9.08 -2.86 4.02
CA ARG A 100 9.48 -2.49 5.39
C ARG A 100 8.27 -2.30 6.30
N LEU A 101 7.19 -1.70 5.80
CA LEU A 101 5.94 -1.56 6.51
C LEU A 101 5.37 -2.92 6.93
N ALA A 102 5.37 -3.90 6.01
CA ALA A 102 4.90 -5.26 6.31
C ALA A 102 5.68 -5.92 7.46
N VAL A 103 6.98 -5.64 7.60
CA VAL A 103 7.79 -6.09 8.76
C VAL A 103 7.28 -5.45 10.05
N ALA A 104 7.11 -4.13 10.07
CA ALA A 104 6.65 -3.41 11.25
C ALA A 104 5.25 -3.86 11.71
N GLU A 105 4.33 -4.08 10.78
CA GLU A 105 2.99 -4.60 11.08
C GLU A 105 3.05 -6.03 11.64
N ALA A 106 3.85 -6.90 11.03
CA ALA A 106 4.02 -8.27 11.49
C ALA A 106 4.67 -8.36 12.89
N GLU A 107 5.58 -7.45 13.23
CA GLU A 107 6.16 -7.33 14.58
C GLU A 107 5.10 -6.95 15.62
N GLY A 108 4.26 -5.96 15.32
CA GLY A 108 3.15 -5.56 16.18
C GLY A 108 2.13 -6.67 16.37
N ASP A 109 1.77 -7.36 15.29
CA ASP A 109 0.84 -8.49 15.31
C ASP A 109 1.36 -9.68 16.11
N LEU A 110 2.66 -9.97 16.01
CA LEU A 110 3.32 -11.02 16.78
C LEU A 110 3.30 -10.68 18.27
N LEU A 111 3.67 -9.46 18.64
CA LEU A 111 3.63 -9.01 20.04
C LEU A 111 2.21 -9.11 20.59
N SER A 112 1.21 -8.63 19.85
CA SER A 112 -0.20 -8.75 20.22
C SER A 112 -0.61 -10.21 20.44
N ALA A 113 -0.19 -11.12 19.55
CA ALA A 113 -0.47 -12.55 19.69
C ALA A 113 0.19 -13.17 20.94
N ILE A 114 1.45 -12.82 21.23
CA ILE A 114 2.16 -13.29 22.42
C ILE A 114 1.45 -12.80 23.69
N LEU A 115 1.11 -11.52 23.77
CA LEU A 115 0.41 -10.94 24.92
C LEU A 115 -0.97 -11.56 25.15
N SER A 116 -1.64 -12.02 24.09
CA SER A 116 -2.92 -12.73 24.19
C SER A 116 -2.80 -14.18 24.68
N GLY A 117 -1.58 -14.72 24.82
CA GLY A 117 -1.36 -16.12 25.18
C GLY A 117 -1.68 -17.14 24.07
N ASP A 118 -2.08 -16.68 22.87
CA ASP A 118 -2.36 -17.56 21.73
C ASP A 118 -1.07 -17.97 21.02
N GLY A 119 -0.45 -19.05 21.51
CA GLY A 119 0.78 -19.60 20.92
C GLY A 119 0.63 -20.04 19.46
N LYS A 120 -0.57 -20.48 19.03
CA LYS A 120 -0.80 -20.87 17.63
C LYS A 120 -0.81 -19.64 16.73
N ARG A 121 -1.47 -18.55 17.15
CA ARG A 121 -1.43 -17.27 16.44
C ARG A 121 -0.03 -16.67 16.43
N ALA A 122 0.68 -16.71 17.56
CA ALA A 122 2.06 -16.23 17.65
C ALA A 122 2.97 -16.99 16.66
N ALA A 123 2.88 -18.32 16.59
CA ALA A 123 3.65 -19.10 15.62
C ALA A 123 3.34 -18.72 14.16
N ARG A 124 2.06 -18.46 13.83
CA ARG A 124 1.68 -17.99 12.48
C ARG A 124 2.26 -16.60 12.18
N LYS A 125 2.15 -15.66 13.14
CA LYS A 125 2.67 -14.29 12.97
C LYS A 125 4.20 -14.24 12.92
N LEU A 126 4.88 -15.12 13.65
CA LEU A 126 6.34 -15.26 13.56
C LEU A 126 6.79 -15.74 12.17
N ARG A 127 6.05 -16.68 11.55
CA ARG A 127 6.34 -17.10 10.16
C ARG A 127 6.15 -15.95 9.17
N ALA A 128 5.03 -15.23 9.27
CA ALA A 128 4.77 -14.06 8.43
C ALA A 128 5.86 -12.98 8.59
N LEU A 129 6.32 -12.73 9.83
CA LEU A 129 7.43 -11.82 10.09
C LEU A 129 8.74 -12.30 9.43
N ALA A 130 9.05 -13.59 9.53
CA ALA A 130 10.24 -14.15 8.90
C ALA A 130 10.18 -14.03 7.36
N GLU A 131 9.02 -14.27 6.77
CA GLU A 131 8.78 -14.10 5.33
C GLU A 131 8.94 -12.63 4.90
N ALA A 132 8.33 -11.68 5.62
CA ALA A 132 8.44 -10.25 5.33
C ALA A 132 9.89 -9.75 5.43
N ARG A 133 10.64 -10.16 6.46
CA ARG A 133 12.07 -9.83 6.58
C ARG A 133 12.89 -10.41 5.44
N ALA A 134 12.55 -11.61 4.96
CA ALA A 134 13.23 -12.22 3.83
C ALA A 134 12.96 -11.47 2.51
N GLU A 135 11.76 -10.92 2.31
CA GLU A 135 11.47 -10.06 1.15
C GLU A 135 12.27 -8.76 1.18
N VAL A 136 12.36 -8.10 2.34
CA VAL A 136 13.21 -6.91 2.50
C VAL A 136 14.67 -7.24 2.16
N ALA A 137 15.21 -8.34 2.72
CA ALA A 137 16.58 -8.76 2.44
C ALA A 137 16.82 -9.06 0.94
N ARG A 138 15.85 -9.68 0.25
CA ARG A 138 15.91 -9.92 -1.20
C ARG A 138 15.91 -8.62 -2.00
N ALA A 139 15.09 -7.65 -1.60
CA ALA A 139 15.03 -6.35 -2.24
C ALA A 139 16.36 -5.58 -2.05
N GLU A 140 16.90 -5.58 -0.84
CA GLU A 140 18.22 -4.98 -0.53
C GLU A 140 19.34 -5.64 -1.36
N GLN A 141 19.34 -6.97 -1.46
CA GLN A 141 20.31 -7.69 -2.29
C GLN A 141 20.20 -7.26 -3.77
N THR A 142 18.97 -7.20 -4.30
CA THR A 142 18.73 -6.79 -5.70
C THR A 142 19.22 -5.35 -5.95
N GLN A 143 19.00 -4.44 -5.00
CA GLN A 143 19.46 -3.06 -5.07
C GLN A 143 21.00 -2.99 -5.08
N LEU A 144 21.67 -3.73 -4.20
CA LEU A 144 23.14 -3.79 -4.14
C LEU A 144 23.74 -4.40 -5.43
N GLU A 145 23.11 -5.44 -5.98
CA GLU A 145 23.51 -6.04 -7.26
C GLU A 145 23.39 -5.06 -8.42
N ASN A 146 22.35 -4.22 -8.44
CA ASN A 146 22.17 -3.22 -9.50
C ASN A 146 23.20 -2.08 -9.45
N ILE A 147 23.79 -1.77 -8.29
CA ILE A 147 24.88 -0.78 -8.16
C ILE A 147 26.23 -1.36 -8.60
N THR A 148 26.39 -2.68 -8.54
CA THR A 148 27.67 -3.36 -8.83
C THR A 148 27.78 -3.89 -10.27
N LYS A 149 26.71 -3.81 -11.06
CA LYS A 149 26.75 -4.12 -12.50
C LYS A 149 27.51 -3.01 -13.25
N PRO A 150 28.58 -3.32 -13.99
CA PRO A 150 29.23 -2.33 -14.85
C PRO A 150 28.24 -1.84 -15.91
N GLU A 151 28.22 -0.53 -16.15
CA GLU A 151 27.51 0.06 -17.30
C GLU A 151 28.13 -0.53 -18.57
N ASN A 152 27.34 -1.31 -19.32
CA ASN A 152 27.71 -1.80 -20.65
C ASN A 152 27.49 -0.71 -21.69
#